data_AF-B4Q346-F1
#
_entry.id   AF-B4Q346-F1
#
_cell.length_a   1.000
_cell.length_b   1.000
_cell.length_c   1.000
_cell.angle_alpha   90.00
_cell.angle_beta   90.00
_cell.angle_gamma   90.00
#
_symmetry.space_group_name_H-M   'P 1'
#
loop_
_entity.id
_entity.type
_entity.pdbx_description
1 polymer ?
#
loop_
_entity_poly.entity_id
_entity_poly.type
_entity_poly.pdbx_seq_one_letter_code
_entity_poly.pdbx_strand_id
1 'polypeptide(L)'
;MRLTQYLASKLKNFSNLPKEYIERSKKQVYWQTPKEINYLPRTVERKRFRYTTNRSWTGQFRQQNMPGTVRRKVLVEPIEDWSFFRGDRIEVLVGKDKGKQGIVTQVIPERNWVIVEGLNWHYRKVGGEKEFPGIIIKT
;
A
#
# COMPACT_ATOMS: atom_id res chain seq x y z
N MET A 1 27.70 0.56 10.83
CA MET A 1 26.41 -0.08 10.47
C MET A 1 25.69 -0.47 11.74
N ARG A 2 24.53 0.13 12.04
CA ARG A 2 23.78 -0.18 13.28
C ARG A 2 23.10 -1.55 13.12
N LEU A 3 23.41 -2.48 14.03
CA LEU A 3 22.90 -3.86 14.07
C LEU A 3 21.36 -3.94 14.01
N THR A 4 20.69 -2.90 14.51
CA THR A 4 19.24 -2.71 14.44
C THR A 4 18.71 -2.61 13.02
N GLN A 5 19.46 -1.98 12.11
CA GLN A 5 19.04 -1.77 10.72
C GLN A 5 19.10 -3.08 9.91
N TYR A 6 20.08 -3.94 10.19
CA TYR A 6 20.21 -5.27 9.61
C TYR A 6 19.14 -6.26 10.12
N LEU A 7 18.74 -6.17 11.38
CA LEU A 7 17.65 -6.97 11.93
C LEU A 7 16.28 -6.48 11.43
N ALA A 8 16.10 -5.16 11.31
CA ALA A 8 14.89 -4.55 10.75
C ALA A 8 14.70 -4.91 9.26
N SER A 9 15.77 -5.01 8.47
CA SER A 9 15.69 -5.44 7.06
C SER A 9 15.25 -6.90 6.89
N LYS A 10 15.47 -7.76 7.90
CA LYS A 10 15.01 -9.16 7.90
C LYS A 10 13.59 -9.34 8.45
N LEU A 11 13.06 -8.38 9.20
CA LEU A 11 11.65 -8.31 9.56
C LEU A 11 10.82 -7.92 8.33
N LYS A 12 10.62 -8.89 7.43
CA LYS A 12 9.70 -8.76 6.30
C LYS A 12 8.36 -8.22 6.81
N ASN A 13 7.83 -7.22 6.10
CA ASN A 13 6.49 -6.64 6.27
C ASN A 13 5.48 -7.65 6.81
N PHE A 14 5.01 -7.42 8.05
CA PHE A 14 4.11 -8.28 8.82
C PHE A 14 4.70 -9.67 9.09
N SER A 15 5.20 -9.91 10.31
CA SER A 15 5.86 -11.16 10.71
C SER A 15 5.06 -12.43 10.39
N ASN A 16 3.73 -12.31 10.32
CA ASN A 16 2.82 -13.45 10.17
C ASN A 16 2.03 -13.44 8.84
N LEU A 17 2.26 -12.48 7.92
CA LEU A 17 1.54 -12.43 6.64
C LEU A 17 2.41 -12.99 5.51
N PRO A 18 2.06 -14.15 4.91
CA PRO A 18 2.85 -14.72 3.83
C PRO A 18 2.90 -13.79 2.62
N LYS A 19 4.10 -13.50 2.10
CA LYS A 19 4.27 -12.72 0.87
C LYS A 19 3.53 -13.34 -0.32
N GLU A 20 3.54 -14.67 -0.39
CA GLU A 20 2.82 -15.44 -1.41
C GLU A 20 1.32 -15.17 -1.40
N TYR A 21 0.71 -14.98 -0.21
CA TYR A 21 -0.70 -14.63 -0.10
C TYR A 21 -0.98 -13.27 -0.73
N ILE A 22 -0.13 -12.28 -0.45
CA ILE A 22 -0.26 -10.93 -1.00
C ILE A 22 -0.13 -10.97 -2.53
N GLU A 23 0.86 -11.69 -3.04
CA GLU A 23 1.10 -11.84 -4.48
C GLU A 23 -0.05 -12.55 -5.17
N ARG A 24 -0.54 -13.66 -4.60
CA ARG A 24 -1.70 -14.38 -5.10
C ARG A 24 -2.97 -13.53 -5.10
N SER A 25 -3.21 -12.75 -4.04
CA SER A 25 -4.40 -11.92 -3.91
C SER A 25 -4.43 -10.78 -4.94
N LYS A 26 -3.29 -10.13 -5.20
CA LYS A 26 -3.20 -9.02 -6.18
C LYS A 26 -3.05 -9.49 -7.64
N LYS A 27 -2.69 -10.76 -7.87
CA LYS A 27 -2.36 -11.28 -9.21
C LYS A 27 -3.56 -11.13 -10.15
N GLN A 28 -3.32 -10.49 -11.30
CA GLN A 28 -4.30 -10.37 -12.38
C GLN A 28 -3.65 -10.89 -13.66
N VAL A 29 -4.15 -12.03 -14.15
CA VAL A 29 -3.67 -12.67 -15.37
C VAL A 29 -4.64 -12.31 -16.51
N TYR A 30 -4.10 -11.75 -17.59
CA TYR A 30 -4.87 -11.47 -18.81
C TYR A 30 -4.87 -12.66 -19.75
N TRP A 31 -3.70 -13.31 -19.88
CA TRP A 31 -3.53 -14.49 -20.71
C TRP A 31 -2.46 -15.39 -20.11
N GLN A 32 -2.67 -16.70 -20.20
CA GLN A 32 -1.69 -17.71 -19.82
C GLN A 32 -1.62 -18.74 -20.93
N THR A 33 -0.42 -19.20 -21.23
CA THR A 33 -0.22 -20.22 -22.26
C THR A 33 -0.87 -21.54 -21.82
N PRO A 34 -1.51 -22.30 -22.74
CA PRO A 34 -2.03 -23.63 -22.43
C PRO A 34 -0.97 -24.55 -21.85
N LYS A 35 -1.37 -25.46 -20.97
CA LYS A 35 -0.48 -26.41 -20.30
C LYS A 35 -0.21 -27.62 -21.19
N GLU A 36 0.49 -27.40 -22.30
CA GLU A 36 0.89 -28.47 -23.23
C GLU A 36 2.41 -28.49 -23.43
N ILE A 37 2.95 -29.61 -23.89
CA ILE A 37 4.39 -29.84 -24.04
C ILE A 37 5.03 -28.82 -24.99
N ASN A 38 4.30 -28.43 -26.04
CA ASN A 38 4.80 -27.53 -27.10
C ASN A 38 4.89 -26.07 -26.64
N TYR A 39 4.28 -25.71 -25.50
CA TYR A 39 4.22 -24.35 -25.02
C TYR A 39 5.13 -24.11 -23.82
N LEU A 40 5.93 -23.05 -23.90
CA LEU A 40 6.62 -22.53 -22.73
C LEU A 40 5.60 -21.90 -21.77
N PRO A 41 5.75 -22.08 -20.44
CA PRO A 41 4.85 -21.48 -19.46
C PRO A 41 5.05 -19.96 -19.41
N ARG A 42 4.27 -19.21 -20.20
CA ARG A 42 4.26 -17.74 -20.19
C ARG A 42 2.92 -17.22 -19.66
N THR A 43 2.99 -16.12 -18.91
CA THR A 43 1.81 -15.45 -18.36
C THR A 43 1.90 -13.97 -18.67
N VAL A 44 0.88 -13.42 -19.33
CA VAL A 44 0.70 -11.98 -19.50
C VAL A 44 -0.13 -11.50 -18.32
N GLU A 45 0.55 -10.95 -17.32
CA GLU A 45 -0.05 -10.44 -16.10
C GLU A 45 0.08 -8.93 -15.97
N ARG A 46 -0.80 -8.35 -15.15
CA ARG A 46 -0.73 -6.95 -14.80
C ARG A 46 0.48 -6.68 -13.90
N LYS A 47 1.43 -5.90 -14.39
CA LYS A 47 2.61 -5.46 -13.61
C LYS A 47 2.40 -4.13 -12.89
N ARG A 48 1.49 -3.28 -13.40
CA ARG A 48 1.32 -1.90 -12.94
C ARG A 48 0.04 -1.76 -12.11
N PHE A 49 0.19 -1.64 -10.80
CA PHE A 49 -0.89 -1.36 -9.87
C PHE A 49 -0.82 0.07 -9.35
N ARG A 50 -1.98 0.67 -9.07
CA ARG A 50 -2.07 1.95 -8.38
C ARG A 50 -2.13 1.69 -6.87
N TYR A 51 -1.02 1.92 -6.21
CA TYR A 51 -0.93 1.83 -4.75
C TYR A 51 -1.55 3.06 -4.09
N THR A 52 -2.40 2.84 -3.10
CA THR A 52 -3.07 3.87 -2.30
C THR A 52 -2.91 3.50 -0.83
N THR A 53 -3.74 4.06 0.05
CA THR A 53 -3.79 3.69 1.47
C THR A 53 -4.20 2.23 1.69
N ASN A 54 -5.01 1.67 0.78
CA ASN A 54 -5.51 0.31 0.90
C ASN A 54 -4.38 -0.72 0.71
N ARG A 55 -4.37 -1.75 1.55
CA ARG A 55 -3.40 -2.85 1.46
C ARG A 55 -3.62 -3.66 0.19
N SER A 56 -2.55 -4.12 -0.43
CA SER A 56 -2.57 -4.78 -1.74
C SER A 56 -3.37 -6.09 -1.80
N TRP A 57 -3.65 -6.71 -0.65
CA TRP A 57 -4.44 -7.94 -0.56
C TRP A 57 -5.92 -7.71 -0.22
N THR A 58 -6.39 -6.46 -0.07
CA THR A 58 -7.79 -6.18 0.29
C THR A 58 -8.70 -6.05 -0.93
N GLY A 59 -10.00 -6.30 -0.73
CA GLY A 59 -11.02 -6.14 -1.78
C GLY A 59 -11.08 -4.71 -2.31
N GLN A 60 -10.91 -3.70 -1.46
CA GLN A 60 -10.90 -2.29 -1.84
C GLN A 60 -9.72 -1.97 -2.79
N PHE A 61 -8.54 -2.57 -2.55
CA PHE A 61 -7.41 -2.41 -3.47
C PHE A 61 -7.71 -3.05 -4.84
N ARG A 62 -8.33 -4.23 -4.84
CA ARG A 62 -8.78 -4.89 -6.08
C ARG A 62 -9.82 -4.06 -6.82
N GLN A 63 -10.79 -3.48 -6.11
CA GLN A 63 -11.81 -2.60 -6.69
C GLN A 63 -11.19 -1.33 -7.31
N GLN A 64 -10.18 -0.73 -6.66
CA GLN A 64 -9.47 0.41 -7.22
C GLN A 64 -8.60 0.06 -8.44
N ASN A 65 -8.21 -1.20 -8.57
CA ASN A 65 -7.36 -1.74 -9.63
C ASN A 65 -8.10 -2.80 -10.46
N MET A 66 -9.38 -2.59 -10.76
CA MET A 66 -10.16 -3.57 -11.52
C MET A 66 -9.52 -3.88 -12.89
N PRO A 67 -9.62 -5.13 -13.37
CA PRO A 67 -9.25 -5.47 -14.74
C PRO A 67 -9.89 -4.51 -15.75
N GLY A 68 -9.15 -4.11 -16.78
CA GLY A 68 -9.57 -3.11 -17.76
C GLY A 68 -9.30 -1.65 -17.36
N THR A 69 -9.13 -1.34 -16.07
CA THR A 69 -8.74 0.03 -15.66
C THR A 69 -7.25 0.25 -15.91
N VAL A 70 -6.89 1.06 -16.92
CA VAL A 70 -5.49 1.47 -17.18
C VAL A 70 -5.29 2.91 -16.68
N ARG A 71 -4.27 3.12 -15.84
CA ARG A 71 -3.91 4.45 -15.33
C ARG A 71 -2.44 4.74 -15.64
N ARG A 72 -2.10 6.03 -15.76
CA ARG A 72 -0.71 6.47 -15.88
C ARG A 72 0.08 6.08 -14.63
N LYS A 73 1.34 5.67 -14.83
CA LYS A 73 2.24 5.31 -13.72
C LYS A 73 2.55 6.57 -12.91
N VAL A 74 2.43 6.48 -11.59
CA VAL A 74 2.96 7.50 -10.69
C VAL A 74 4.47 7.30 -10.65
N LEU A 75 5.22 8.31 -11.09
CA LEU A 75 6.66 8.33 -10.98
C LEU A 75 7.01 8.74 -9.55
N VAL A 76 7.93 8.00 -8.96
CA VAL A 76 8.37 8.15 -7.57
C VAL A 76 9.87 7.94 -7.58
N GLU A 77 10.59 8.75 -6.81
CA GLU A 77 12.04 8.63 -6.68
C GLU A 77 12.39 7.31 -5.99
N PRO A 78 13.29 6.49 -6.55
CA PRO A 78 13.71 5.27 -5.91
C PRO A 78 14.53 5.60 -4.66
N ILE A 79 14.10 5.07 -3.52
CA ILE A 79 14.85 5.14 -2.26
C ILE A 79 15.54 3.80 -2.08
N GLU A 80 16.86 3.82 -2.01
CA GLU A 80 17.69 2.63 -1.80
C GLU A 80 17.50 2.09 -0.37
N ASP A 81 17.82 2.93 0.61
CA ASP A 81 17.70 2.59 2.03
C ASP A 81 16.48 3.23 2.67
N TRP A 82 15.47 2.40 2.95
CA TRP A 82 14.26 2.85 3.62
C TRP A 82 14.48 2.97 5.13
N SER A 83 14.29 4.17 5.67
CA SER A 83 14.60 4.49 7.07
C SER A 83 13.41 4.56 8.01
N PHE A 84 12.16 4.45 7.51
CA PHE A 84 10.95 4.62 8.34
C PHE A 84 10.22 3.30 8.60
N PHE A 85 10.00 2.97 9.85
CA PHE A 85 9.31 1.75 10.25
C PHE A 85 8.03 2.06 11.02
N ARG A 86 7.14 1.06 11.08
CA ARG A 86 5.94 1.17 11.94
C ARG A 86 6.39 1.26 13.39
N GLY A 87 5.85 2.21 14.12
CA GLY A 87 6.18 2.47 15.53
C GLY A 87 7.22 3.56 15.74
N ASP A 88 7.86 4.05 14.68
CA ASP A 88 8.83 5.15 14.80
C ASP A 88 8.12 6.46 15.18
N ARG A 89 8.80 7.28 15.98
CA ARG A 89 8.37 8.65 16.27
C ARG A 89 8.96 9.59 15.23
N ILE A 90 8.11 10.38 14.58
CA ILE A 90 8.52 11.34 13.56
C ILE A 90 7.88 12.71 13.81
N GLU A 91 8.48 13.74 13.22
CA GLU A 91 7.99 15.11 13.25
C GLU A 91 7.58 15.58 11.86
N VAL A 92 6.48 16.32 11.78
CA VAL A 92 5.97 16.88 10.52
C VAL A 92 6.67 18.20 10.20
N LEU A 93 7.39 18.26 9.08
CA LEU A 93 8.12 19.46 8.66
C LEU A 93 7.25 20.51 7.96
N VAL A 94 6.18 20.09 7.27
CA VAL A 94 5.33 20.97 6.44
C VAL A 94 3.87 20.51 6.51
N GLY A 95 2.93 21.46 6.43
CA GLY A 95 1.49 21.22 6.36
C GLY A 95 0.73 21.74 7.57
N LYS A 96 -0.54 21.35 7.69
CA LYS A 96 -1.47 21.80 8.74
C LYS A 96 -0.96 21.52 10.15
N ASP A 97 -0.25 20.41 10.33
CA ASP A 97 0.24 19.91 11.61
C ASP A 97 1.77 20.04 11.76
N LYS A 98 2.38 21.04 11.11
CA LYS A 98 3.83 21.30 11.19
C LYS A 98 4.30 21.44 12.65
N GLY A 99 5.44 20.82 12.96
CA GLY A 99 6.08 20.83 14.28
C GLY A 99 5.48 19.82 15.27
N LYS A 100 4.38 19.15 14.92
CA LYS A 100 3.82 18.07 15.76
C LYS A 100 4.58 16.78 15.53
N GLN A 101 4.73 16.02 16.61
CA GLN A 101 5.30 14.69 16.61
C GLN A 101 4.19 13.64 16.66
N GLY A 102 4.40 12.50 16.01
CA GLY A 102 3.46 11.39 15.99
C GLY A 102 4.15 10.06 15.73
N ILE A 103 3.38 8.97 15.84
CA ILE A 103 3.87 7.61 15.65
C ILE A 103 3.45 7.10 14.26
N VAL A 104 4.38 6.45 13.56
CA VAL A 104 4.12 5.84 12.26
C VAL A 104 3.23 4.61 12.40
N THR A 105 2.03 4.64 11.82
CA THR A 105 1.08 3.51 11.84
C THR A 105 1.26 2.60 10.62
N GLN A 106 1.46 3.21 9.45
CA GLN A 106 1.56 2.50 8.19
C GLN A 106 2.59 3.15 7.27
N VAL A 107 3.39 2.29 6.65
CA VAL A 107 4.36 2.63 5.61
C VAL A 107 3.91 2.00 4.29
N ILE A 108 4.03 2.75 3.20
CA ILE A 108 3.72 2.34 1.83
C ILE A 108 4.92 2.71 0.94
N PRO A 109 5.92 1.81 0.82
CA PRO A 109 7.14 2.08 0.07
C PRO A 109 6.91 2.33 -1.42
N GLU A 110 5.86 1.75 -2.02
CA GLU A 110 5.58 1.88 -3.46
C GLU A 110 5.28 3.33 -3.90
N ARG A 111 5.00 4.22 -2.94
CA ARG A 111 4.77 5.65 -3.17
C ARG A 111 5.60 6.56 -2.27
N ASN A 112 6.56 6.01 -1.54
CA ASN A 112 7.29 6.72 -0.49
C ASN A 112 6.36 7.39 0.53
N TRP A 113 5.26 6.72 0.89
CA TRP A 113 4.23 7.27 1.78
C TRP A 113 4.38 6.73 3.20
N VAL A 114 4.25 7.64 4.16
CA VAL A 114 4.23 7.34 5.60
C VAL A 114 2.94 7.92 6.18
N ILE A 115 2.22 7.11 6.95
CA ILE A 115 0.98 7.48 7.62
C ILE A 115 1.26 7.55 9.11
N VAL A 116 0.89 8.68 9.70
CA VAL A 116 1.13 9.00 11.10
C VAL A 116 -0.20 9.06 11.83
N GLU A 117 -0.20 8.57 13.06
CA GLU A 117 -1.38 8.63 13.91
C GLU A 117 -1.76 10.07 14.25
N GLY A 118 -3.04 10.42 14.08
CA GLY A 118 -3.60 11.69 14.55
C GLY A 118 -3.17 12.96 13.81
N LEU A 119 -2.30 12.86 12.80
CA LEU A 119 -1.77 14.00 12.04
C LEU A 119 -2.31 14.01 10.60
N ASN A 120 -2.47 15.21 10.05
CA ASN A 120 -2.96 15.46 8.68
C ASN A 120 -4.32 14.82 8.38
N TRP A 121 -5.22 14.82 9.39
CA TRP A 121 -6.55 14.24 9.26
C TRP A 121 -7.54 15.18 8.56
N HIS A 122 -8.47 14.56 7.84
CA HIS A 122 -9.62 15.19 7.22
C HIS A 122 -10.90 14.45 7.62
N TYR A 123 -12.04 15.11 7.49
CA TYR A 123 -13.33 14.49 7.77
C TYR A 123 -13.92 13.95 6.48
N ARG A 124 -14.41 12.70 6.52
CA ARG A 124 -15.17 12.09 5.43
C ARG A 124 -16.44 11.45 5.97
N LYS A 125 -17.52 11.59 5.22
CA LYS A 125 -18.79 10.90 5.50
C LYS A 125 -18.75 9.48 4.96
N VAL A 126 -19.20 8.51 5.76
CA VAL A 126 -19.22 7.09 5.43
C VAL A 126 -20.60 6.51 5.70
N GLY A 127 -21.03 5.57 4.85
CA GLY A 127 -22.30 4.85 5.01
C GLY A 127 -23.52 5.75 4.89
N GLY A 128 -23.47 6.80 4.06
CA GLY A 128 -24.64 7.62 3.79
C GLY A 128 -25.61 6.91 2.85
N GLU A 129 -26.88 6.87 3.24
CA GLU A 129 -27.99 6.37 2.43
C GLU A 129 -29.02 7.49 2.19
N LYS A 130 -30.13 7.19 1.50
CA LYS A 130 -31.18 8.20 1.27
C LYS A 130 -31.82 8.68 2.58
N GLU A 131 -32.10 7.76 3.51
CA GLU A 131 -32.75 8.06 4.78
C GLU A 131 -31.75 8.34 5.91
N PHE A 132 -30.55 7.76 5.82
CA PHE A 132 -29.51 7.93 6.83
C PHE A 132 -28.42 8.91 6.37
N PRO A 133 -28.21 10.03 7.09
CA PRO A 133 -27.22 11.04 6.71
C PRO A 133 -25.77 10.56 6.85
N GLY A 134 -25.48 9.33 7.26
CA GLY A 134 -24.12 8.79 7.33
C GLY A 134 -23.37 9.23 8.58
N ILE A 135 -22.23 8.58 8.84
CA ILE A 135 -21.35 8.87 9.97
C ILE A 135 -20.15 9.67 9.47
N ILE A 136 -19.83 10.77 10.15
CA ILE A 136 -18.61 11.53 9.88
C ILE A 136 -17.44 10.85 10.60
N ILE A 137 -16.46 10.40 9.83
CA ILE A 137 -15.24 9.77 10.34
C ILE A 137 -14.06 10.69 10.06
N LYS A 138 -13.24 10.89 11.08
CA LYS A 138 -11.97 11.59 10.98
C LYS A 138 -10.90 10.59 10.52
N THR A 139 -10.29 10.83 9.35
CA THR A 139 -9.38 9.89 8.66
C THR A 139 -8.09 10.56 8.21
#